data_AF-A0A6P8I6P2-F1
#
_entry.id   AF-A0A6P8I6P2-F1
#
_cell.length_a   1.000
_cell.length_b   1.000
_cell.length_c   1.000
_cell.angle_alpha   90.00
_cell.angle_beta   90.00
_cell.angle_gamma   90.00
#
_symmetry.space_group_name_H-M   'P 1'
#
loop_
_entity.id
_entity.type
_entity.pdbx_description
1 polymer ?
#
loop_
_entity_poly.entity_id
_entity_poly.type
_entity_poly.pdbx_seq_one_letter_code
_entity_poly.pdbx_strand_id
1 'polypeptide(L)'
;MASLRMLVLLLIGTVLMCQVCADSELLEEILTAHMNEDMPEKRCTNRYKSNICGSVISPSDCMRKKSRMGKFARSYCKQLCGMC
;
A
#
# COMPACT_ATOMS: atom_id res chain seq x y z
N MET A 1 5.18 -38.41 -34.34
CA MET A 1 4.41 -37.15 -34.48
C MET A 1 3.74 -36.67 -33.18
N ALA A 2 3.38 -37.54 -32.22
CA ALA A 2 2.75 -37.12 -30.96
C ALA A 2 3.66 -36.28 -30.03
N SER A 3 4.96 -36.62 -29.95
CA SER A 3 5.94 -35.92 -29.12
C SER A 3 6.14 -34.45 -29.52
N LEU A 4 6.15 -34.14 -30.83
CA LEU A 4 6.30 -32.76 -31.32
C LEU A 4 5.12 -31.87 -30.92
N ARG A 5 3.89 -32.42 -30.95
CA ARG A 5 2.67 -31.69 -30.55
C ARG A 5 2.66 -31.39 -29.06
N MET A 6 3.09 -32.33 -28.23
CA MET A 6 3.22 -32.12 -26.78
C MET A 6 4.27 -31.05 -26.45
N LEU A 7 5.39 -31.03 -27.19
CA LEU A 7 6.44 -30.02 -27.01
C LEU A 7 5.95 -28.61 -27.34
N VAL A 8 5.18 -28.47 -28.43
CA VAL A 8 4.58 -27.19 -28.83
C VAL A 8 3.56 -26.71 -27.79
N LEU A 9 2.72 -27.61 -27.26
CA LEU A 9 1.75 -27.25 -26.22
C LEU A 9 2.43 -26.81 -24.91
N LEU A 10 3.52 -27.48 -24.52
CA LEU A 10 4.31 -27.09 -23.36
C LEU A 10 4.95 -25.71 -23.55
N LEU A 11 5.52 -25.44 -24.73
CA LEU A 11 6.09 -24.13 -25.04
C LEU A 11 5.04 -23.02 -24.96
N ILE A 12 3.85 -23.22 -25.55
CA ILE A 12 2.75 -22.26 -25.48
C ILE A 12 2.34 -22.03 -24.02
N GLY A 13 2.19 -23.09 -23.23
CA GLY A 13 1.85 -23.00 -21.81
C GLY A 13 2.89 -22.22 -21.01
N THR A 14 4.18 -22.44 -21.27
CA THR A 14 5.27 -21.70 -20.59
C THR A 14 5.29 -20.22 -20.94
N VAL A 15 5.05 -19.86 -22.21
CA VAL A 15 5.03 -18.46 -22.65
C VAL A 15 3.86 -17.71 -22.00
N LEU A 16 2.68 -18.33 -21.95
CA LEU A 16 1.50 -17.75 -21.29
C LEU A 16 1.73 -17.54 -19.79
N MET A 17 2.37 -18.50 -19.10
CA MET A 17 2.71 -18.35 -17.69
C MET A 17 3.72 -17.21 -17.46
N CYS A 18 4.74 -17.08 -18.31
CA CYS A 18 5.69 -15.97 -18.22
C CYS A 18 5.03 -14.60 -18.41
N GLN A 19 4.02 -14.48 -19.28
CA GLN A 19 3.26 -13.24 -19.45
C GLN A 19 2.50 -12.87 -18.18
N VAL A 20 1.79 -13.83 -17.58
CA VAL A 20 1.07 -13.60 -16.32
C VAL A 20 2.03 -13.21 -15.18
N CYS A 21 3.21 -13.85 -15.10
CA CYS A 21 4.22 -13.49 -14.10
C CYS A 21 4.80 -12.08 -14.31
N ALA A 22 5.03 -11.67 -15.57
CA ALA A 22 5.50 -10.31 -15.88
C ALA A 22 4.45 -9.25 -15.54
N ASP A 23 3.17 -9.54 -15.83
CA ASP A 23 2.06 -8.66 -15.46
C ASP A 23 1.84 -8.61 -13.94
N SER A 24 2.23 -9.65 -13.19
CA SER A 24 2.10 -9.69 -11.73
C SER A 24 2.98 -8.66 -11.03
N GLU A 25 4.25 -8.54 -11.43
CA GLU A 25 5.17 -7.53 -10.86
C GLU A 25 4.72 -6.11 -11.22
N LEU A 26 4.31 -5.89 -12.48
CA LEU A 26 3.78 -4.59 -12.90
C LEU A 26 2.47 -4.26 -12.17
N LEU A 27 1.60 -5.26 -11.97
CA LEU A 27 0.34 -5.10 -11.27
C LEU A 27 0.57 -4.82 -9.79
N GLU A 28 1.55 -5.46 -9.14
CA GLU A 28 1.95 -5.15 -7.76
C GLU A 28 2.54 -3.74 -7.65
N GLU A 29 3.37 -3.30 -8.59
CA GLU A 29 3.92 -1.94 -8.62
C GLU A 29 2.81 -0.90 -8.82
N ILE A 30 1.87 -1.15 -9.74
CA ILE A 30 0.69 -0.31 -9.95
C ILE A 30 -0.22 -0.34 -8.74
N LEU A 31 -0.45 -1.49 -8.09
CA LEU A 31 -1.24 -1.57 -6.86
C LEU A 31 -0.55 -0.80 -5.73
N THR A 32 0.78 -0.85 -5.63
CA THR A 32 1.54 -0.16 -4.60
C THR A 32 1.57 1.34 -4.84
N ALA A 33 1.72 1.78 -6.10
CA ALA A 33 1.60 3.18 -6.50
C ALA A 33 0.17 3.70 -6.26
N HIS A 34 -0.85 2.93 -6.66
CA HIS A 34 -2.25 3.30 -6.47
C HIS A 34 -2.65 3.28 -4.99
N MET A 35 -2.16 2.33 -4.18
CA MET A 35 -2.35 2.34 -2.72
C MET A 35 -1.68 3.54 -2.06
N ASN A 36 -0.57 4.05 -2.60
CA ASN A 36 0.04 5.29 -2.12
C ASN A 36 -0.76 6.54 -2.55
N GLU A 37 -1.38 6.53 -3.73
CA GLU A 37 -2.28 7.62 -4.18
C GLU A 37 -3.65 7.61 -3.48
N ASP A 38 -4.18 6.42 -3.16
CA ASP A 38 -5.44 6.21 -2.42
C ASP A 38 -5.27 6.26 -0.89
N MET A 39 -4.04 6.39 -0.37
CA MET A 39 -3.85 6.93 0.96
C MET A 39 -3.99 8.45 0.85
N PRO A 40 -5.14 9.05 1.19
CA PRO A 40 -5.28 10.48 1.09
C PRO A 40 -4.20 11.11 1.97
N GLU A 41 -3.31 11.87 1.35
CA GLU A 41 -2.30 12.74 1.96
C GLU A 41 -2.89 13.79 2.96
N LYS A 42 -4.15 13.67 3.36
CA LYS A 42 -4.88 14.67 4.11
C LYS A 42 -5.65 14.03 5.23
N ARG A 43 -4.94 13.66 6.27
CA ARG A 43 -5.57 13.17 7.48
C ARG A 43 -5.28 14.02 8.72
N CYS A 44 -4.64 15.18 8.52
CA CYS A 44 -4.49 16.16 9.57
C CYS A 44 -5.22 17.46 9.23
N THR A 45 -6.43 17.61 9.77
CA THR A 45 -7.32 18.78 9.58
C THR A 45 -7.09 19.81 10.68
N ASN A 46 -5.83 20.23 10.87
CA ASN A 46 -5.47 21.22 11.88
C ASN A 46 -4.64 22.36 11.27
N ARG A 47 -4.80 23.58 11.79
CA ARG A 47 -4.02 24.77 11.42
C ARG A 47 -2.50 24.59 11.64
N TYR A 48 -2.12 23.66 12.51
CA TYR A 48 -0.73 23.30 12.80
C TYR A 48 -0.24 22.03 12.08
N LYS A 49 -0.96 21.59 11.04
CA LYS A 49 -0.69 20.32 10.34
C LYS A 49 0.77 20.14 9.93
N SER A 50 1.46 21.19 9.50
CA SER A 50 2.86 21.11 9.04
C SER A 50 3.86 20.82 10.17
N ASN A 51 3.55 21.26 11.39
CA ASN A 51 4.46 21.15 12.54
C ASN A 51 4.13 19.92 13.39
N ILE A 52 2.88 19.47 13.38
CA ILE A 52 2.42 18.36 14.22
C ILE A 52 2.34 17.09 13.39
N CYS A 53 1.74 17.12 12.21
CA CYS A 53 1.43 15.93 11.44
C CYS A 53 2.57 15.60 10.47
N GLY A 54 3.10 14.38 10.55
CA GLY A 54 4.30 13.96 9.83
C GLY A 54 5.62 14.34 10.51
N SER A 55 5.66 15.42 11.31
CA SER A 55 6.84 15.81 12.08
C SER A 55 6.85 15.26 13.52
N VAL A 56 5.77 15.47 14.28
CA VAL A 56 5.67 15.04 15.68
C VAL A 56 4.76 13.82 15.85
N ILE A 57 3.67 13.74 15.08
CA ILE A 57 2.69 12.66 15.10
C ILE A 57 2.61 12.07 13.70
N SER A 58 2.96 10.79 13.58
CA SER A 58 2.75 10.01 12.37
C SER A 58 1.40 9.27 12.43
N PRO A 59 0.81 8.88 11.29
CA PRO A 59 -0.38 8.02 11.27
C PRO A 59 -0.19 6.73 12.06
N SER A 60 1.03 6.19 12.09
CA SER A 60 1.36 4.98 12.86
C SER A 60 1.25 5.17 14.38
N ASP A 61 1.39 6.41 14.88
CA ASP A 61 1.25 6.70 16.31
C ASP A 61 -0.19 6.56 16.79
N CYS A 62 -1.18 6.81 15.92
CA CYS A 62 -2.59 6.53 16.22
C CYS A 62 -2.87 5.04 16.42
N MET A 63 -2.15 4.17 15.71
CA MET A 63 -2.27 2.72 15.81
C MET A 63 -1.55 2.15 17.05
N ARG A 64 -0.57 2.87 17.61
CA ARG A 64 0.27 2.39 18.73
C ARG A 64 -0.39 2.51 20.10
N LYS A 65 -0.82 1.39 20.68
CA LYS A 65 -1.59 1.35 21.95
C LYS A 65 -0.85 1.83 23.22
N LYS A 66 0.48 1.74 23.27
CA LYS A 66 1.25 1.89 24.53
C LYS A 66 2.12 3.14 24.67
N SER A 67 2.11 4.09 23.72
CA SER A 67 2.91 5.32 23.85
C SER A 67 2.08 6.52 24.34
N ARG A 68 2.74 7.46 25.04
CA ARG A 68 2.13 8.73 25.47
C ARG A 68 1.66 9.54 24.26
N MET A 69 2.49 9.60 23.22
CA MET A 69 2.12 10.14 21.91
C MET A 69 0.93 9.42 21.29
N GLY A 70 0.86 8.10 21.34
CA GLY A 70 -0.25 7.35 20.77
C GLY A 70 -1.56 7.53 21.53
N LYS A 71 -1.52 7.76 22.86
CA LYS A 71 -2.70 8.18 23.62
C LYS A 71 -3.19 9.55 23.17
N PHE A 72 -2.29 10.52 23.03
CA PHE A 72 -2.62 11.86 22.55
C PHE A 72 -3.16 11.84 21.10
N ALA A 73 -2.48 11.13 20.22
CA ALA A 73 -2.87 10.95 18.82
C ALA A 73 -4.27 10.33 18.71
N ARG A 74 -4.58 9.31 19.53
CA ARG A 74 -5.92 8.71 19.58
C ARG A 74 -7.01 9.64 20.10
N SER A 75 -6.72 10.45 21.12
CA SER A 75 -7.70 11.41 21.63
C SER A 75 -8.14 12.43 20.57
N TYR A 76 -7.26 12.72 19.60
CA TYR A 76 -7.54 13.65 18.49
C TYR A 76 -7.42 12.96 17.12
N CYS A 77 -7.75 11.67 17.05
CA CYS A 77 -7.49 10.82 15.89
C CYS A 77 -8.09 11.35 14.58
N LYS A 78 -9.31 11.92 14.62
CA LYS A 78 -9.92 12.57 13.44
C LYS A 78 -9.16 13.79 12.91
N GLN A 79 -8.51 14.54 13.82
CA GLN A 79 -7.83 15.80 13.49
C GLN A 79 -6.35 15.61 13.16
N LEU A 80 -5.71 14.57 13.73
CA LEU A 80 -4.27 14.33 13.61
C LEU A 80 -3.95 13.18 12.64
N CYS A 81 -4.78 12.15 12.62
CA CYS A 81 -4.55 10.93 11.84
C CYS A 81 -5.67 10.64 10.85
N GLY A 82 -6.75 11.42 10.85
CA GLY A 82 -7.89 11.36 9.94
C GLY A 82 -8.58 9.99 9.91
N MET A 83 -8.26 9.16 10.89
CA MET A 83 -8.75 7.82 11.11
C MET A 83 -8.72 7.56 12.61
N CYS A 84 -9.76 6.90 13.07
CA CYS A 84 -9.90 6.27 14.38
C CYS A 84 -10.36 4.84 14.05
#